data_AF-A0A524EKJ4-F1
#
_entry.id   AF-A0A524EKJ4-F1
#
_cell.length_a   1.000
_cell.length_b   1.000
_cell.length_c   1.000
_cell.angle_alpha   90.00
_cell.angle_beta   90.00
_cell.angle_gamma   90.00
#
_symmetry.space_group_name_H-M   'P 1'
#
loop_
_entity.id
_entity.type
_entity.pdbx_description
1 polymer ?
#
loop_
_entity_poly.entity_id
_entity_poly.type
_entity_poly.pdbx_seq_one_letter_code
_entity_poly.pdbx_strand_id
1 'polypeptide(L)'
;MSQPFLDRFGISVPISMPSSNDLSLILTGKDEKYIGYDELIEVPKILSIDALMEIWYYINRVRFKAEVNNYIHAIVREFTLCARIDKGNSENLKPSSGLCSGCHFNTDKSICNKIDSILSVRVAKDLLRYSKALAWLLNIKEVDVNLVNSIAPFVISHRAKYVSRELEKAPFWGNKYEFTKHILEILSKRFLNREPCYDIATRFRDGIPNDKDLEILNNYAKNDLIVKYDILPFSKAVKTKKYTKLAEKVDKSVKSGDMKSLSEIRNKLIDDLEFPNRAFLINWCDQELYKQTVSDFTFKYSHQKDVWVEIATEFPSLDRPLKEALSKRQTKQIRAEDILIETNVTGTEEDSIVNIQVSGGANALKVRSLLENLEFIQKE
;
A
#
# COMPACT_ATOMS: atom_id res chain seq x y z
N MET A 1 -18.38 9.74 -17.81
CA MET A 1 -18.53 9.03 -16.52
C MET A 1 -18.23 9.99 -15.39
N SER A 2 -18.89 9.85 -14.24
CA SER A 2 -18.61 10.69 -13.07
C SER A 2 -17.27 10.32 -12.42
N GLN A 3 -16.63 11.27 -11.75
CA GLN A 3 -15.35 11.05 -11.07
C GLN A 3 -15.41 9.94 -9.99
N PRO A 4 -16.46 9.85 -9.16
CA PRO A 4 -16.58 8.76 -8.18
C PRO A 4 -16.62 7.35 -8.81
N PHE A 5 -17.10 7.25 -10.06
CA PHE A 5 -17.10 5.98 -10.79
C PHE A 5 -15.71 5.65 -11.31
N LEU A 6 -15.01 6.63 -11.91
CA LEU A 6 -13.64 6.45 -12.42
C LEU A 6 -12.64 6.06 -11.32
N ASP A 7 -12.82 6.55 -10.10
CA ASP A 7 -12.00 6.21 -8.93
C ASP A 7 -12.06 4.72 -8.52
N ARG A 8 -13.04 3.96 -9.03
CA ARG A 8 -13.16 2.51 -8.78
C ARG A 8 -12.33 1.66 -9.73
N PHE A 9 -11.82 2.22 -10.83
CA PHE A 9 -11.01 1.48 -11.80
C PHE A 9 -9.54 1.58 -11.42
N GLY A 10 -8.91 0.44 -11.14
CA GLY A 10 -7.49 0.31 -10.76
C GLY A 10 -6.53 1.02 -11.70
N ILE A 11 -6.68 0.75 -13.00
CA ILE A 11 -5.83 1.24 -14.08
C ILE A 11 -6.72 1.72 -15.23
N SER A 12 -6.29 2.77 -15.93
CA SER A 12 -6.80 3.19 -17.23
C SER A 12 -5.65 3.20 -18.23
N VAL A 13 -5.83 2.49 -19.35
CA VAL A 13 -4.84 2.43 -20.44
C VAL A 13 -5.36 3.27 -21.62
N PRO A 14 -4.64 4.31 -22.06
CA PRO A 14 -4.99 5.00 -23.29
C PRO A 14 -4.74 4.07 -24.49
N ILE A 15 -5.78 3.77 -25.25
CA ILE A 15 -5.69 2.94 -26.45
C ILE A 15 -5.42 3.85 -27.65
N SER A 16 -4.37 3.55 -28.41
CA SER A 16 -4.06 4.18 -29.69
C SER A 16 -4.42 3.25 -30.84
N MET A 17 -4.80 3.82 -31.99
CA MET A 17 -5.00 3.03 -33.20
C MET A 17 -3.67 2.36 -33.63
N PRO A 18 -3.72 1.11 -34.12
CA PRO A 18 -2.54 0.45 -34.68
C PRO A 18 -1.98 1.22 -35.89
N SER A 19 -0.74 0.91 -36.28
CA SER A 19 -0.15 1.49 -37.49
C SER A 19 -0.89 1.02 -38.75
N SER A 20 -0.72 1.72 -39.88
CA SER A 20 -1.34 1.31 -41.16
C SER A 20 -0.96 -0.11 -41.58
N ASN A 21 0.26 -0.56 -41.26
CA ASN A 21 0.71 -1.91 -41.59
C ASN A 21 0.00 -2.96 -40.71
N ASP A 22 -0.11 -2.70 -39.41
CA ASP A 22 -0.81 -3.58 -38.47
C ASP A 22 -2.31 -3.64 -38.81
N LEU A 23 -2.91 -2.52 -39.22
CA LEU A 23 -4.28 -2.48 -39.70
C LEU A 23 -4.47 -3.34 -40.94
N SER A 24 -3.52 -3.31 -41.89
CA SER A 24 -3.56 -4.19 -43.06
C SER A 24 -3.59 -5.66 -42.65
N LEU A 25 -2.71 -6.05 -41.70
CA LEU A 25 -2.67 -7.42 -41.18
C LEU A 25 -3.99 -7.82 -40.50
N ILE A 26 -4.52 -6.96 -39.64
CA ILE A 26 -5.80 -7.18 -38.94
C ILE A 26 -6.95 -7.36 -39.95
N LEU A 27 -7.00 -6.52 -40.98
CA LEU A 27 -8.06 -6.55 -42.00
C LEU A 27 -7.94 -7.74 -42.95
N THR A 28 -6.73 -8.26 -43.17
CA THR A 28 -6.53 -9.50 -43.94
C THR A 28 -6.82 -10.77 -43.12
N GLY A 29 -6.88 -10.62 -41.79
CA GLY A 29 -7.28 -11.69 -40.88
C GLY A 29 -8.72 -12.13 -41.13
N LYS A 30 -8.98 -13.42 -40.90
CA LYS A 30 -10.35 -13.95 -40.90
C LYS A 30 -11.10 -13.39 -39.70
N ASP A 31 -12.32 -12.89 -39.92
CA ASP A 31 -13.16 -12.37 -38.84
C ASP A 31 -13.84 -13.53 -38.09
N GLU A 32 -13.33 -13.80 -36.89
CA GLU A 32 -13.79 -14.84 -35.97
C GLU A 32 -15.29 -14.72 -35.65
N LYS A 33 -15.89 -13.53 -35.77
CA LYS A 33 -17.33 -13.35 -35.53
C LYS A 33 -18.19 -14.09 -36.56
N TYR A 34 -17.70 -14.23 -37.80
CA TYR A 34 -18.43 -14.92 -38.87
C TYR A 34 -18.07 -16.40 -38.97
N ILE A 35 -16.87 -16.79 -38.54
CA ILE A 35 -16.28 -18.10 -38.83
C ILE A 35 -16.16 -18.95 -37.57
N GLY A 36 -16.38 -18.37 -36.38
CA GLY A 36 -16.10 -19.00 -35.10
C GLY A 36 -14.61 -18.92 -34.73
N TYR A 37 -14.28 -19.38 -33.53
CA TYR A 37 -12.89 -19.52 -33.12
C TYR A 37 -12.25 -20.70 -33.84
N ASP A 38 -10.99 -20.53 -34.25
CA ASP A 38 -10.19 -21.63 -34.81
C ASP A 38 -9.76 -22.56 -33.67
N GLU A 39 -10.28 -23.79 -33.65
CA GLU A 39 -9.97 -24.81 -32.64
C GLU A 39 -8.47 -25.18 -32.60
N LEU A 40 -7.71 -24.92 -33.68
CA LEU A 40 -6.25 -25.13 -33.74
C LEU A 40 -5.45 -23.93 -33.18
N ILE A 41 -6.10 -22.77 -33.00
CA ILE A 41 -5.53 -21.53 -32.45
C ILE A 41 -6.17 -21.24 -31.08
N GLU A 42 -6.61 -22.27 -30.36
CA GLU A 42 -6.97 -22.09 -28.96
C GLU A 42 -5.71 -21.80 -28.16
N VAL A 43 -5.67 -20.63 -27.49
CA VAL A 43 -4.63 -20.36 -26.50
C VAL A 43 -4.79 -21.40 -25.40
N PRO A 44 -3.80 -22.30 -25.21
CA PRO A 44 -3.95 -23.37 -24.23
C PRO A 44 -4.14 -22.75 -22.86
N LYS A 45 -4.91 -23.40 -22.00
CA LYS A 45 -5.07 -22.95 -20.62
C LYS A 45 -3.71 -22.95 -19.93
N ILE A 46 -3.10 -21.76 -19.81
CA ILE A 46 -1.75 -21.60 -19.24
C ILE A 46 -1.79 -21.69 -17.70
N LEU A 47 -2.86 -21.21 -17.07
CA LEU A 47 -3.00 -21.14 -15.61
C LEU A 47 -4.34 -21.69 -15.15
N SER A 48 -4.33 -22.44 -14.04
CA SER A 48 -5.53 -22.80 -13.30
C SER A 48 -5.97 -21.66 -12.38
N ILE A 49 -7.21 -21.71 -11.88
CA ILE A 49 -7.70 -20.75 -10.88
C ILE A 49 -6.86 -20.84 -9.61
N ASP A 50 -6.44 -22.04 -9.23
CA ASP A 50 -5.65 -22.32 -8.03
C ASP A 50 -4.26 -21.69 -8.16
N ALA A 51 -3.62 -21.84 -9.33
CA ALA A 51 -2.37 -21.17 -9.66
C ALA A 51 -2.50 -19.64 -9.64
N LEU A 52 -3.61 -19.08 -10.12
CA LEU A 52 -3.87 -17.63 -10.04
C LEU A 52 -3.99 -17.14 -8.59
N MET A 53 -4.61 -17.91 -7.70
CA MET A 53 -4.71 -17.57 -6.29
C MET A 53 -3.36 -17.63 -5.57
N GLU A 54 -2.54 -18.62 -5.88
CA GLU A 54 -1.15 -18.69 -5.40
C GLU A 54 -0.33 -17.47 -5.86
N ILE A 55 -0.48 -17.07 -7.12
CA ILE A 55 0.18 -15.85 -7.65
C ILE A 55 -0.21 -14.62 -6.84
N TRP A 56 -1.49 -14.45 -6.50
CA TRP A 56 -1.94 -13.29 -5.70
C TRP A 56 -1.34 -13.29 -4.29
N TYR A 57 -1.21 -14.47 -3.69
CA TYR A 57 -0.53 -14.66 -2.42
C TYR A 57 0.96 -14.26 -2.50
N TYR A 58 1.67 -14.69 -3.54
CA TYR A 58 3.07 -14.30 -3.75
C TYR A 58 3.24 -12.81 -4.02
N ILE A 59 2.37 -12.20 -4.85
CA ILE A 59 2.39 -10.75 -5.13
C ILE A 59 2.22 -9.95 -3.84
N ASN A 60 1.33 -10.38 -2.93
CA ASN A 60 1.10 -9.68 -1.66
C ASN A 60 2.40 -9.60 -0.81
N ARG A 61 3.24 -10.62 -0.89
CA ARG A 61 4.50 -10.75 -0.13
C ARG A 61 5.71 -10.05 -0.73
N VAL A 62 5.60 -9.51 -1.95
CA VAL A 62 6.68 -8.71 -2.55
C VAL A 62 7.02 -7.53 -1.64
N ARG A 63 8.31 -7.38 -1.32
CA ARG A 63 8.84 -6.33 -0.45
C ARG A 63 8.93 -4.99 -1.17
N PHE A 64 9.02 -3.91 -0.43
CA PHE A 64 9.22 -2.56 -0.98
C PHE A 64 10.13 -1.74 -0.07
N LYS A 65 10.93 -0.86 -0.66
CA LYS A 65 11.84 0.03 0.08
C LYS A 65 11.05 1.03 0.93
N ALA A 66 11.59 1.44 2.07
CA ALA A 66 10.93 2.40 2.98
C ALA A 66 10.54 3.72 2.29
N GLU A 67 11.38 4.21 1.36
CA GLU A 67 11.15 5.42 0.58
C GLU A 67 9.89 5.34 -0.31
N VAL A 68 9.48 4.14 -0.75
CA VAL A 68 8.28 3.94 -1.60
C VAL A 68 7.03 4.41 -0.87
N ASN A 69 6.94 4.16 0.43
CA ASN A 69 5.82 4.60 1.24
C ASN A 69 5.77 6.14 1.32
N ASN A 70 6.93 6.79 1.52
CA ASN A 70 7.00 8.26 1.51
C ASN A 70 6.67 8.82 0.13
N TYR A 71 7.09 8.15 -0.94
CA TYR A 71 6.85 8.56 -2.31
C TYR A 71 5.37 8.49 -2.69
N ILE A 72 4.69 7.38 -2.37
CA ILE A 72 3.25 7.22 -2.60
C ILE A 72 2.45 8.27 -1.78
N HIS A 73 2.84 8.52 -0.53
CA HIS A 73 2.25 9.60 0.26
C HIS A 73 2.48 10.97 -0.39
N ALA A 74 3.69 11.23 -0.89
CA ALA A 74 4.00 12.47 -1.60
C ALA A 74 3.08 12.67 -2.82
N ILE A 75 2.85 11.62 -3.61
CA ILE A 75 1.88 11.62 -4.72
C ILE A 75 0.51 12.09 -4.26
N VAL A 76 -0.08 11.41 -3.26
CA VAL A 76 -1.44 11.74 -2.82
C VAL A 76 -1.51 13.14 -2.22
N ARG A 77 -0.52 13.54 -1.42
CA ARG A 77 -0.52 14.82 -0.71
C ARG A 77 -0.25 16.02 -1.63
N GLU A 78 0.59 15.90 -2.66
CA GLU A 78 0.82 17.00 -3.63
C GLU A 78 -0.45 17.34 -4.44
N PHE A 79 -1.31 16.35 -4.70
CA PHE A 79 -2.60 16.57 -5.36
C PHE A 79 -3.65 17.18 -4.42
N THR A 80 -3.55 16.87 -3.12
CA THR A 80 -4.57 17.19 -2.11
C THR A 80 -4.33 18.51 -1.39
N LEU A 81 -3.09 18.79 -1.00
CA LEU A 81 -2.77 19.90 -0.12
C LEU A 81 -2.98 21.27 -0.77
N CYS A 82 -3.48 22.21 0.02
CA CYS A 82 -3.60 23.62 -0.33
C CYS A 82 -3.38 24.47 0.93
N ALA A 83 -2.73 25.62 0.76
CA ALA A 83 -2.49 26.54 1.88
C ALA A 83 -3.72 27.33 2.33
N ARG A 84 -4.81 27.31 1.55
CA ARG A 84 -5.97 28.20 1.73
C ARG A 84 -7.25 27.47 2.10
N ILE A 85 -7.44 26.25 1.60
CA ILE A 85 -8.67 25.49 1.76
C ILE A 85 -8.38 24.01 1.90
N ASP A 86 -9.36 23.26 2.40
CA ASP A 86 -9.43 21.82 2.23
C ASP A 86 -10.06 21.49 0.87
N LYS A 87 -9.24 21.06 -0.10
CA LYS A 87 -9.69 20.69 -1.44
C LYS A 87 -10.65 19.50 -1.46
N GLY A 88 -10.60 18.62 -0.46
CA GLY A 88 -11.50 17.48 -0.37
C GLY A 88 -12.93 17.89 -0.04
N ASN A 89 -13.08 19.01 0.66
CA ASN A 89 -14.36 19.50 1.17
C ASN A 89 -14.86 20.78 0.48
N SER A 90 -14.10 21.35 -0.46
CA SER A 90 -14.50 22.56 -1.20
C SER A 90 -15.00 22.24 -2.60
N GLU A 91 -16.27 22.53 -2.86
CA GLU A 91 -16.89 22.25 -4.17
C GLU A 91 -16.66 23.38 -5.20
N ASN A 92 -16.76 24.63 -4.75
CA ASN A 92 -16.84 25.80 -5.63
C ASN A 92 -15.49 26.47 -5.88
N LEU A 93 -14.65 26.61 -4.86
CA LEU A 93 -13.39 27.34 -4.96
C LEU A 93 -12.25 26.40 -5.34
N LYS A 94 -11.82 26.47 -6.60
CA LYS A 94 -10.80 25.59 -7.19
C LYS A 94 -9.70 26.39 -7.90
N PRO A 95 -8.54 25.79 -8.20
CA PRO A 95 -7.52 26.46 -9.01
C PRO A 95 -8.05 27.02 -10.33
N SER A 96 -8.95 26.28 -11.01
CA SER A 96 -9.63 26.75 -12.22
C SER A 96 -10.55 27.96 -12.01
N SER A 97 -11.07 28.18 -10.79
CA SER A 97 -11.95 29.30 -10.46
C SER A 97 -11.21 30.49 -9.81
N GLY A 98 -9.87 30.52 -9.85
CA GLY A 98 -9.07 31.62 -9.33
C GLY A 98 -8.55 31.47 -7.89
N LEU A 99 -8.68 30.28 -7.26
CA LEU A 99 -8.18 30.01 -5.90
C LEU A 99 -6.70 30.39 -5.69
N CYS A 100 -5.87 30.29 -6.73
CA CYS A 100 -4.43 30.47 -6.64
C CYS A 100 -3.96 31.93 -6.70
N SER A 101 -4.83 32.89 -7.01
CA SER A 101 -4.47 34.30 -7.15
C SER A 101 -3.92 34.89 -5.85
N GLY A 102 -2.70 35.44 -5.89
CA GLY A 102 -1.99 35.99 -4.73
C GLY A 102 -1.51 34.94 -3.72
N CYS A 103 -1.47 33.66 -4.07
CA CYS A 103 -0.97 32.62 -3.17
C CYS A 103 0.55 32.49 -3.30
N HIS A 104 1.28 32.53 -2.18
CA HIS A 104 2.74 32.32 -2.14
C HIS A 104 3.17 31.00 -2.79
N PHE A 105 2.35 29.96 -2.67
CA PHE A 105 2.61 28.64 -3.25
C PHE A 105 2.16 28.52 -4.71
N ASN A 106 1.67 29.58 -5.35
CA ASN A 106 1.31 29.54 -6.77
C ASN A 106 2.57 29.69 -7.64
N THR A 107 3.30 28.59 -7.84
CA THR A 107 4.51 28.54 -8.66
C THR A 107 4.36 27.52 -9.79
N ASP A 108 5.19 27.61 -10.82
CA ASP A 108 5.17 26.63 -11.93
C ASP A 108 5.47 25.21 -11.45
N LYS A 109 6.30 25.09 -10.40
CA LYS A 109 6.67 23.81 -9.78
C LYS A 109 5.61 23.27 -8.83
N SER A 110 4.59 24.06 -8.49
CA SER A 110 3.52 23.60 -7.60
C SER A 110 2.58 22.69 -8.36
N ILE A 111 2.22 21.55 -7.76
CA ILE A 111 1.24 20.62 -8.34
C ILE A 111 -0.17 21.05 -7.96
N CYS A 112 -0.34 21.59 -6.74
CA CYS A 112 -1.65 21.98 -6.23
C CYS A 112 -2.37 23.04 -7.10
N ASN A 113 -1.68 23.85 -7.91
CA ASN A 113 -2.33 24.82 -8.81
C ASN A 113 -2.75 24.24 -10.17
N LYS A 114 -2.40 22.97 -10.46
CA LYS A 114 -2.75 22.23 -11.69
C LYS A 114 -3.89 21.23 -11.48
N ILE A 115 -4.34 21.05 -10.24
CA ILE A 115 -5.26 19.99 -9.82
C ILE A 115 -6.54 20.57 -9.19
N ASP A 116 -7.68 20.28 -9.82
CA ASP A 116 -9.02 20.68 -9.39
C ASP A 116 -9.69 19.66 -8.46
N SER A 117 -9.28 18.38 -8.49
CA SER A 117 -9.80 17.34 -7.60
C SER A 117 -8.70 16.53 -6.94
N ILE A 118 -8.91 16.17 -5.67
CA ILE A 118 -7.96 15.38 -4.89
C ILE A 118 -7.86 13.93 -5.39
N LEU A 119 -6.79 13.23 -4.99
CA LEU A 119 -6.68 11.79 -5.16
C LEU A 119 -7.24 11.08 -3.93
N SER A 120 -7.99 10.00 -4.15
CA SER A 120 -8.52 9.19 -3.06
C SER A 120 -7.46 8.29 -2.44
N VAL A 121 -7.76 7.73 -1.26
CA VAL A 121 -6.93 6.69 -0.62
C VAL A 121 -6.82 5.40 -1.45
N ARG A 122 -7.70 5.18 -2.44
CA ARG A 122 -7.60 4.02 -3.34
C ARG A 122 -6.36 4.12 -4.22
N VAL A 123 -5.98 5.32 -4.63
CA VAL A 123 -4.77 5.53 -5.44
C VAL A 123 -3.54 5.02 -4.72
N ALA A 124 -3.38 5.31 -3.42
CA ALA A 124 -2.25 4.82 -2.65
C ALA A 124 -2.17 3.27 -2.63
N LYS A 125 -3.32 2.60 -2.41
CA LYS A 125 -3.39 1.14 -2.40
C LYS A 125 -3.12 0.54 -3.78
N ASP A 126 -3.66 1.13 -4.84
CA ASP A 126 -3.50 0.64 -6.20
C ASP A 126 -2.08 0.84 -6.72
N LEU A 127 -1.45 1.98 -6.42
CA LEU A 127 -0.04 2.21 -6.73
C LEU A 127 0.84 1.11 -6.11
N LEU A 128 0.66 0.79 -4.83
CA LEU A 128 1.44 -0.26 -4.18
C LEU A 128 1.12 -1.65 -4.75
N ARG A 129 -0.17 -1.99 -4.90
CA ARG A 129 -0.63 -3.28 -5.42
C ARG A 129 -0.06 -3.58 -6.81
N TYR A 130 -0.19 -2.63 -7.72
CA TYR A 130 0.27 -2.83 -9.10
C TYR A 130 1.78 -2.72 -9.24
N SER A 131 2.47 -1.96 -8.38
CA SER A 131 3.93 -1.97 -8.34
C SER A 131 4.48 -3.33 -7.88
N LYS A 132 3.85 -3.96 -6.87
CA LYS A 132 4.19 -5.33 -6.45
C LYS A 132 3.92 -6.35 -7.55
N ALA A 133 2.78 -6.23 -8.24
CA ALA A 133 2.46 -7.11 -9.36
C ALA A 133 3.48 -6.98 -10.50
N LEU A 134 3.86 -5.74 -10.86
CA LEU A 134 4.89 -5.48 -11.87
C LEU A 134 6.25 -6.03 -11.45
N ALA A 135 6.65 -5.83 -10.20
CA ALA A 135 7.89 -6.39 -9.67
C ALA A 135 7.91 -7.91 -9.77
N TRP A 136 6.82 -8.58 -9.38
CA TRP A 136 6.69 -10.03 -9.50
C TRP A 136 6.79 -10.50 -10.97
N LEU A 137 6.06 -9.86 -11.89
CA LEU A 137 6.09 -10.18 -13.32
C LEU A 137 7.49 -10.05 -13.95
N LEU A 138 8.27 -9.08 -13.47
CA LEU A 138 9.63 -8.82 -13.95
C LEU A 138 10.72 -9.54 -13.14
N ASN A 139 10.33 -10.40 -12.19
CA ASN A 139 11.25 -11.09 -11.27
C ASN A 139 12.16 -10.13 -10.47
N ILE A 140 11.64 -8.96 -10.10
CA ILE A 140 12.30 -7.96 -9.25
C ILE A 140 11.92 -8.24 -7.80
N LYS A 141 12.94 -8.40 -6.94
CA LYS A 141 12.77 -8.82 -5.53
C LYS A 141 12.11 -7.76 -4.64
N GLU A 142 12.29 -6.49 -4.97
CA GLU A 142 11.87 -5.37 -4.13
C GLU A 142 11.39 -4.19 -4.97
N VAL A 143 10.23 -3.63 -4.60
CA VAL A 143 9.68 -2.43 -5.24
C VAL A 143 10.47 -1.19 -4.81
N ASP A 144 10.84 -0.37 -5.79
CA ASP A 144 11.46 0.94 -5.62
C ASP A 144 10.57 2.06 -6.18
N VAL A 145 11.03 3.32 -6.09
CA VAL A 145 10.31 4.50 -6.61
C VAL A 145 10.12 4.44 -8.13
N ASN A 146 11.05 3.84 -8.88
CA ASN A 146 10.97 3.75 -10.33
C ASN A 146 9.82 2.85 -10.77
N LEU A 147 9.61 1.72 -10.11
CA LEU A 147 8.47 0.84 -10.36
C LEU A 147 7.13 1.55 -10.11
N VAL A 148 7.04 2.34 -9.03
CA VAL A 148 5.86 3.17 -8.77
C VAL A 148 5.63 4.17 -9.89
N ASN A 149 6.69 4.85 -10.36
CA ASN A 149 6.62 5.83 -11.44
C ASN A 149 6.17 5.22 -12.77
N SER A 150 6.57 3.98 -13.08
CA SER A 150 6.14 3.28 -14.29
C SER A 150 4.63 3.02 -14.32
N ILE A 151 4.01 2.79 -13.16
CA ILE A 151 2.59 2.48 -13.03
C ILE A 151 1.73 3.72 -12.77
N ALA A 152 2.27 4.74 -12.10
CA ALA A 152 1.50 5.88 -11.61
C ALA A 152 0.67 6.63 -12.67
N PRO A 153 1.15 6.89 -13.91
CA PRO A 153 0.35 7.53 -14.95
C PRO A 153 -0.94 6.78 -15.28
N PHE A 154 -0.89 5.45 -15.27
CA PHE A 154 -2.02 4.57 -15.57
C PHE A 154 -3.03 4.50 -14.43
N VAL A 155 -2.61 4.75 -13.19
CA VAL A 155 -3.48 4.76 -12.01
C VAL A 155 -4.14 6.13 -11.79
N ILE A 156 -3.44 7.22 -12.13
CA ILE A 156 -3.81 8.59 -11.72
C ILE A 156 -4.60 9.33 -12.81
N SER A 157 -4.24 9.16 -14.09
CA SER A 157 -4.69 10.04 -15.18
C SER A 157 -6.21 10.12 -15.37
N HIS A 158 -6.94 9.06 -15.03
CA HIS A 158 -8.40 9.01 -15.10
C HIS A 158 -9.11 9.45 -13.80
N ARG A 159 -8.38 9.55 -12.68
CA ARG A 159 -8.94 9.84 -11.35
C ARG A 159 -8.76 11.29 -10.90
N ALA A 160 -7.83 12.02 -11.50
CA ALA A 160 -7.65 13.44 -11.24
C ALA A 160 -8.40 14.31 -12.26
N LYS A 161 -8.99 15.40 -11.75
CA LYS A 161 -9.43 16.53 -12.57
C LYS A 161 -8.32 17.57 -12.59
N TYR A 162 -7.82 17.84 -13.78
CA TYR A 162 -6.80 18.85 -14.04
C TYR A 162 -7.44 20.19 -14.37
N VAL A 163 -6.68 21.26 -14.15
CA VAL A 163 -7.06 22.60 -14.61
C VAL A 163 -6.98 22.63 -16.13
N SER A 164 -8.09 22.95 -16.80
CA SER A 164 -8.19 22.93 -18.27
C SER A 164 -7.10 23.75 -18.97
N ARG A 165 -6.84 24.98 -18.51
CA ARG A 165 -5.81 25.85 -19.12
C ARG A 165 -4.40 25.25 -19.13
N GLU A 166 -4.08 24.42 -18.15
CA GLU A 166 -2.76 23.77 -18.05
C GLU A 166 -2.73 22.51 -18.92
N LEU A 167 -3.82 21.73 -18.90
CA LEU A 167 -3.96 20.49 -19.65
C LEU A 167 -4.07 20.72 -21.16
N GLU A 168 -4.73 21.79 -21.60
CA GLU A 168 -4.95 22.11 -23.01
C GLU A 168 -3.75 22.82 -23.65
N LYS A 169 -2.82 23.32 -22.83
CA LYS A 169 -1.59 23.98 -23.30
C LYS A 169 -0.63 22.97 -23.95
N ALA A 170 0.12 23.41 -24.95
CA ALA A 170 1.24 22.65 -25.49
C ALA A 170 2.23 22.24 -24.38
N PRO A 171 2.79 21.02 -24.41
CA PRO A 171 2.67 19.99 -25.46
C PRO A 171 1.51 19.00 -25.27
N PHE A 172 0.62 19.21 -24.29
CA PHE A 172 -0.32 18.16 -23.85
C PHE A 172 -1.61 18.12 -24.66
N TRP A 173 -2.14 19.27 -25.08
CA TRP A 173 -3.32 19.37 -25.96
C TRP A 173 -4.52 18.53 -25.49
N GLY A 174 -4.78 18.47 -24.19
CA GLY A 174 -5.86 17.66 -23.62
C GLY A 174 -5.46 16.23 -23.23
N ASN A 175 -4.25 15.77 -23.56
CA ASN A 175 -3.76 14.44 -23.23
C ASN A 175 -3.46 14.32 -21.73
N LYS A 176 -4.45 13.80 -20.97
CA LYS A 176 -4.35 13.60 -19.52
C LYS A 176 -3.21 12.68 -19.13
N TYR A 177 -2.94 11.64 -19.92
CA TYR A 177 -1.91 10.67 -19.60
C TYR A 177 -0.51 11.30 -19.66
N GLU A 178 -0.20 12.01 -20.74
CA GLU A 178 1.08 12.73 -20.87
C GLU A 178 1.19 13.90 -19.87
N PHE A 179 0.10 14.61 -19.60
CA PHE A 179 0.10 15.63 -18.56
C PHE A 179 0.35 15.05 -17.15
N THR A 180 -0.17 13.85 -16.88
CA THR A 180 0.07 13.15 -15.62
C THR A 180 1.53 12.76 -15.47
N LYS A 181 2.17 12.25 -16.53
CA LYS A 181 3.62 11.97 -16.53
C LYS A 181 4.41 13.22 -16.19
N HIS A 182 4.10 14.34 -16.83
CA HIS A 182 4.77 15.61 -16.55
C HIS A 182 4.60 16.06 -15.08
N ILE A 183 3.39 15.92 -14.51
CA ILE A 183 3.16 16.21 -13.09
C ILE A 183 3.99 15.30 -12.19
N LEU A 184 4.09 14.00 -12.51
CA LEU A 184 4.88 13.04 -11.76
C LEU A 184 6.40 13.31 -11.85
N GLU A 185 6.88 13.86 -12.96
CA GLU A 185 8.28 14.34 -13.06
C GLU A 185 8.55 15.52 -12.13
N ILE A 186 7.65 16.51 -12.10
CA ILE A 186 7.73 17.64 -11.15
C ILE A 186 7.72 17.10 -9.71
N LEU A 187 6.82 16.16 -9.43
CA LEU A 187 6.67 15.53 -8.13
C LEU A 187 7.96 14.82 -7.71
N SER A 188 8.56 14.04 -8.60
CA SER A 188 9.79 13.30 -8.33
C SER A 188 10.93 14.23 -7.95
N LYS A 189 11.11 15.34 -8.67
CA LYS A 189 12.11 16.36 -8.33
C LYS A 189 11.83 16.98 -6.95
N ARG A 190 10.57 17.28 -6.64
CA ARG A 190 10.16 17.81 -5.33
C ARG A 190 10.33 16.79 -4.20
N PHE A 191 10.15 15.51 -4.48
CA PHE A 191 10.35 14.44 -3.52
C PHE A 191 11.83 14.32 -3.13
N LEU A 192 12.73 14.28 -4.12
CA LEU A 192 14.17 14.25 -3.88
C LEU A 192 14.63 15.46 -3.08
N ASN A 193 14.18 16.66 -3.44
CA ASN A 193 14.51 17.88 -2.69
C ASN A 193 14.01 17.85 -1.22
N ARG A 194 13.03 16.99 -0.91
CA ARG A 194 12.46 16.84 0.45
C ARG A 194 13.03 15.67 1.24
N GLU A 195 13.94 14.89 0.67
CA GLU A 195 14.58 13.75 1.34
C GLU A 195 15.07 14.08 2.76
N PRO A 196 15.78 15.21 3.01
CA PRO A 196 16.22 15.55 4.37
C PRO A 196 15.07 15.71 5.38
N CYS A 197 13.89 16.14 4.92
CA CYS A 197 12.72 16.30 5.77
C CYS A 197 12.11 14.95 6.17
N TYR A 198 12.16 13.95 5.28
CA TYR A 198 11.72 12.60 5.62
C TYR A 198 12.65 11.94 6.62
N ASP A 199 13.97 12.12 6.49
CA ASP A 199 14.94 11.62 7.45
C ASP A 199 14.74 12.25 8.84
N ILE A 200 14.48 13.55 8.88
CA ILE A 200 14.11 14.25 10.12
C ILE A 200 12.84 13.64 10.72
N ALA A 201 11.78 13.46 9.93
CA ALA A 201 10.53 12.84 10.42
C ALA A 201 10.77 11.43 10.97
N THR A 202 11.61 10.63 10.33
CA THR A 202 12.00 9.31 10.82
C THR A 202 12.72 9.40 12.16
N ARG A 203 13.69 10.31 12.32
CA ARG A 203 14.34 10.54 13.64
C ARG A 203 13.35 10.92 14.74
N PHE A 204 12.41 11.81 14.45
CA PHE A 204 11.35 12.17 15.39
C PHE A 204 10.46 10.98 15.74
N ARG A 205 10.11 10.15 14.74
CA ARG A 205 9.30 8.95 14.90
C ARG A 205 10.02 7.91 15.77
N ASP A 206 11.32 7.76 15.58
CA ASP A 206 12.17 6.80 16.29
C ASP A 206 12.60 7.32 17.69
N GLY A 207 12.21 8.56 18.03
CA GLY A 207 12.50 9.16 19.33
C GLY A 207 13.91 9.75 19.47
N ILE A 208 14.67 9.87 18.38
CA ILE A 208 16.06 10.36 18.36
C ILE A 208 16.23 11.70 17.62
N PRO A 209 15.49 12.77 17.98
CA PRO A 209 15.59 14.05 17.28
C PRO A 209 16.91 14.77 17.56
N ASN A 210 17.40 15.53 16.57
CA ASN A 210 18.54 16.44 16.74
C ASN A 210 18.08 17.88 17.03
N ASP A 211 18.93 18.68 17.66
CA ASP A 211 18.61 20.07 18.05
C ASP A 211 18.24 20.96 16.86
N LYS A 212 18.92 20.77 15.72
CA LYS A 212 18.71 21.57 14.49
C LYS A 212 17.53 21.10 13.62
N ASP A 213 16.93 19.95 13.93
CA ASP A 213 15.96 19.33 13.04
C ASP A 213 14.72 20.20 12.81
N LEU A 214 14.17 20.81 13.87
CA LEU A 214 13.03 21.71 13.70
C LEU A 214 13.37 22.98 12.92
N GLU A 215 14.59 23.50 13.04
CA GLU A 215 15.01 24.68 12.29
C GLU A 215 15.01 24.40 10.79
N ILE A 216 15.56 23.25 10.39
CA ILE A 216 15.55 22.78 9.00
C ILE A 216 14.11 22.63 8.51
N LEU A 217 13.24 21.94 9.26
CA LEU A 217 11.84 21.77 8.88
C LEU A 217 11.10 23.11 8.76
N ASN A 218 11.32 24.06 9.66
CA ASN A 218 10.71 25.38 9.58
C ASN A 218 11.15 26.15 8.31
N ASN A 219 12.40 25.98 7.87
CA ASN A 219 12.88 26.59 6.63
C ASN A 219 12.22 25.97 5.39
N TYR A 220 12.12 24.65 5.32
CA TYR A 220 11.42 23.97 4.22
C TYR A 220 9.91 24.27 4.21
N ALA A 221 9.27 24.36 5.38
CA ALA A 221 7.84 24.66 5.52
C ALA A 221 7.42 26.03 4.93
N LYS A 222 8.36 26.95 4.68
CA LYS A 222 8.07 28.22 4.02
C LYS A 222 7.60 28.02 2.57
N ASN A 223 8.15 27.03 1.87
CA ASN A 223 7.96 26.82 0.44
C ASN A 223 7.43 25.42 0.07
N ASP A 224 7.28 24.54 1.05
CA ASP A 224 6.77 23.19 0.84
C ASP A 224 5.52 22.87 1.67
N LEU A 225 4.42 22.53 0.98
CA LEU A 225 3.14 22.25 1.61
C LEU A 225 3.15 20.99 2.46
N ILE A 226 3.83 19.93 2.02
CA ILE A 226 3.89 18.66 2.76
C ILE A 226 4.70 18.85 4.03
N VAL A 227 5.81 19.59 3.94
CA VAL A 227 6.59 19.91 5.15
C VAL A 227 5.77 20.77 6.10
N LYS A 228 5.08 21.80 5.59
CA LYS A 228 4.28 22.73 6.39
C LYS A 228 3.10 22.09 7.11
N TYR A 229 2.35 21.22 6.43
CA TYR A 229 1.08 20.70 6.93
C TYR A 229 1.16 19.28 7.49
N ASP A 230 2.16 18.49 7.11
CA ASP A 230 2.27 17.09 7.55
C ASP A 230 3.50 16.88 8.44
N ILE A 231 4.71 17.07 7.89
CA ILE A 231 5.97 16.68 8.53
C ILE A 231 6.27 17.54 9.77
N LEU A 232 6.25 18.87 9.64
CA LEU A 232 6.55 19.78 10.75
C LEU A 232 5.54 19.65 11.91
N PRO A 233 4.22 19.63 11.67
CA PRO A 233 3.24 19.40 12.73
C PRO A 233 3.43 18.04 13.43
N PHE A 234 3.66 16.97 12.65
CA PHE A 234 3.96 15.64 13.20
C PHE A 234 5.19 15.69 14.13
N SER A 235 6.31 16.22 13.64
CA SER A 235 7.55 16.32 14.41
C SER A 235 7.37 17.12 15.71
N LYS A 236 6.58 18.21 15.69
CA LYS A 236 6.25 18.97 16.89
C LYS A 236 5.42 18.16 17.89
N ALA A 237 4.43 17.40 17.42
CA ALA A 237 3.55 16.60 18.26
C ALA A 237 4.29 15.48 19.00
N VAL A 238 5.28 14.86 18.35
CA VAL A 238 6.07 13.76 18.95
C VAL A 238 7.32 14.22 19.71
N LYS A 239 7.65 15.52 19.69
CA LYS A 239 8.76 16.10 20.47
C LYS A 239 8.41 16.21 21.96
N THR A 240 8.10 15.10 22.60
CA THR A 240 7.86 15.04 24.05
C THR A 240 8.78 14.01 24.69
N LYS A 241 9.24 14.31 25.92
CA LYS A 241 10.08 13.35 26.68
C LYS A 241 9.37 12.02 26.91
N LYS A 242 8.03 12.02 27.05
CA LYS A 242 7.20 10.81 27.19
C LYS A 242 7.29 9.94 25.94
N TYR A 243 7.17 10.54 24.75
CA TYR A 243 7.27 9.84 23.47
C TYR A 243 8.67 9.26 23.26
N THR A 244 9.72 10.09 23.37
CA THR A 244 11.12 9.66 23.19
C THR A 244 11.47 8.47 24.06
N LYS A 245 11.15 8.52 25.36
CA LYS A 245 11.43 7.41 26.28
C LYS A 245 10.70 6.12 25.89
N LEU A 246 9.48 6.22 25.38
CA LEU A 246 8.72 5.05 24.97
C LEU A 246 9.26 4.46 23.67
N ALA A 247 9.60 5.30 22.68
CA ALA A 247 10.22 4.87 21.43
C ALA A 247 11.58 4.20 21.67
N GLU A 248 12.43 4.76 22.53
CA GLU A 248 13.69 4.14 22.97
C GLU A 248 13.46 2.79 23.66
N LYS A 249 12.38 2.67 24.46
CA LYS A 249 12.04 1.41 25.11
C LYS A 249 11.63 0.36 24.08
N VAL A 250 10.82 0.74 23.08
CA VAL A 250 10.44 -0.15 21.97
C VAL A 250 11.70 -0.62 21.23
N ASP A 251 12.55 0.30 20.79
CA ASP A 251 13.80 -0.03 20.07
C ASP A 251 14.70 -0.99 20.88
N LYS A 252 14.87 -0.76 22.19
CA LYS A 252 15.60 -1.66 23.08
C LYS A 252 14.98 -3.06 23.13
N SER A 253 13.66 -3.15 23.31
CA SER A 253 12.95 -4.44 23.34
C SER A 253 13.01 -5.18 22.01
N VAL A 254 12.99 -4.47 20.89
CA VAL A 254 13.21 -5.04 19.55
C VAL A 254 14.61 -5.64 19.45
N LYS A 255 15.64 -4.87 19.80
CA LYS A 255 17.06 -5.31 19.73
C LYS A 255 17.37 -6.48 20.66
N SER A 256 16.73 -6.56 21.82
CA SER A 256 16.91 -7.64 22.77
C SER A 256 16.02 -8.86 22.51
N GLY A 257 15.10 -8.80 21.54
CA GLY A 257 14.09 -9.84 21.32
C GLY A 257 13.11 -10.01 22.49
N ASP A 258 12.89 -8.97 23.29
CA ASP A 258 12.00 -9.03 24.46
C ASP A 258 10.53 -8.87 24.02
N MET A 259 9.97 -9.97 23.53
CA MET A 259 8.58 -10.07 23.08
C MET A 259 7.57 -9.72 24.17
N LYS A 260 7.88 -10.03 25.45
CA LYS A 260 6.97 -9.74 26.57
C LYS A 260 6.85 -8.23 26.76
N SER A 261 7.97 -7.52 26.80
CA SER A 261 7.97 -6.06 26.87
C SER A 261 7.27 -5.41 25.68
N LEU A 262 7.44 -5.92 24.46
CA LEU A 262 6.74 -5.41 23.28
C LEU A 262 5.22 -5.55 23.41
N SER A 263 4.73 -6.72 23.83
CA SER A 263 3.31 -6.96 24.07
C SER A 263 2.74 -6.07 25.19
N GLU A 264 3.48 -5.86 26.27
CA GLU A 264 3.07 -4.96 27.36
C GLU A 264 3.00 -3.49 26.90
N ILE A 265 3.96 -3.03 26.10
CA ILE A 265 3.95 -1.67 25.54
C ILE A 265 2.75 -1.49 24.61
N ARG A 266 2.54 -2.45 23.71
CA ARG A 266 1.40 -2.46 22.79
C ARG A 266 0.07 -2.35 23.53
N ASN A 267 -0.16 -3.19 24.54
CA ASN A 267 -1.43 -3.19 25.28
C ASN A 267 -1.65 -1.86 26.03
N LYS A 268 -0.62 -1.30 26.65
CA LYS A 268 -0.70 0.03 27.29
C LYS A 268 -1.04 1.15 26.30
N LEU A 269 -0.54 1.07 25.07
CA LEU A 269 -0.83 2.05 24.02
C LEU A 269 -2.25 1.91 23.44
N ILE A 270 -2.84 0.72 23.50
CA ILE A 270 -4.25 0.51 23.13
C ILE A 270 -5.16 1.26 24.11
N ASP A 271 -4.80 1.28 25.40
CA ASP A 271 -5.58 1.94 26.44
C ASP A 271 -5.34 3.47 26.51
N ASP A 272 -4.11 3.95 26.23
CA ASP A 272 -3.77 5.40 26.23
C ASP A 272 -4.15 6.09 24.91
N LEU A 273 -5.43 6.46 24.79
CA LEU A 273 -5.99 7.09 23.58
C LEU A 273 -5.34 8.45 23.22
N GLU A 274 -4.84 9.18 24.20
CA GLU A 274 -4.27 10.52 24.02
C GLU A 274 -2.76 10.50 23.70
N PHE A 275 -2.13 9.31 23.68
CA PHE A 275 -0.70 9.22 23.43
C PHE A 275 -0.33 9.66 22.00
N PRO A 276 0.66 10.57 21.83
CA PRO A 276 1.03 11.08 20.53
C PRO A 276 1.54 9.96 19.62
N ASN A 277 1.02 9.88 18.39
CA ASN A 277 1.42 8.88 17.40
C ASN A 277 1.28 7.42 17.88
N ARG A 278 0.30 7.14 18.77
CA ARG A 278 0.08 5.80 19.35
C ARG A 278 -0.09 4.70 18.30
N ALA A 279 -0.82 4.98 17.22
CA ALA A 279 -1.13 4.01 16.18
C ALA A 279 0.14 3.50 15.48
N PHE A 280 1.13 4.38 15.28
CA PHE A 280 2.43 3.97 14.74
C PHE A 280 3.18 3.06 15.72
N LEU A 281 3.26 3.43 17.00
CA LEU A 281 3.98 2.63 17.99
C LEU A 281 3.33 1.25 18.18
N ILE A 282 2.01 1.16 18.20
CA ILE A 282 1.27 -0.11 18.21
C ILE A 282 1.66 -0.94 16.97
N ASN A 283 1.59 -0.34 15.79
CA ASN A 283 1.95 -1.03 14.55
C ASN A 283 3.43 -1.42 14.50
N TRP A 284 4.34 -0.64 15.08
CA TRP A 284 5.75 -1.00 15.20
C TRP A 284 5.91 -2.23 16.10
N CYS A 285 5.29 -2.25 17.27
CA CYS A 285 5.25 -3.44 18.13
C CYS A 285 4.65 -4.64 17.40
N ASP A 286 3.51 -4.48 16.72
CA ASP A 286 2.86 -5.56 15.95
C ASP A 286 3.76 -6.10 14.85
N GLN A 287 4.44 -5.24 14.10
CA GLN A 287 5.34 -5.64 13.02
C GLN A 287 6.58 -6.37 13.53
N GLU A 288 7.14 -5.96 14.66
CA GLU A 288 8.32 -6.61 15.23
C GLU A 288 7.96 -7.92 15.91
N LEU A 289 6.82 -7.97 16.62
CA LEU A 289 6.24 -9.22 17.09
C LEU A 289 5.99 -10.17 15.92
N TYR A 290 5.38 -9.69 14.83
CA TYR A 290 5.20 -10.46 13.61
C TYR A 290 6.53 -11.00 13.07
N LYS A 291 7.53 -10.15 12.83
CA LYS A 291 8.82 -10.57 12.25
C LYS A 291 9.52 -11.63 13.09
N GLN A 292 9.41 -11.54 14.41
CA GLN A 292 10.08 -12.44 15.36
C GLN A 292 9.32 -13.76 15.55
N THR A 293 8.03 -13.82 15.21
CA THR A 293 7.17 -14.99 15.48
C THR A 293 6.56 -15.63 14.26
N VAL A 294 6.59 -14.95 13.10
CA VAL A 294 5.99 -15.43 11.85
C VAL A 294 6.49 -16.83 11.53
N SER A 295 5.55 -17.74 11.33
CA SER A 295 5.81 -19.11 10.91
C SER A 295 4.79 -19.46 9.84
N ASP A 296 5.30 -19.87 8.68
CA ASP A 296 4.50 -20.32 7.54
C ASP A 296 4.42 -21.85 7.58
N PHE A 297 3.21 -22.36 7.38
CA PHE A 297 2.92 -23.78 7.40
C PHE A 297 2.03 -24.15 6.21
N THR A 298 2.26 -25.34 5.67
CA THR A 298 1.58 -25.86 4.49
C THR A 298 1.07 -27.26 4.77
N PHE A 299 -0.17 -27.56 4.39
CA PHE A 299 -0.77 -28.88 4.50
C PHE A 299 -1.83 -29.12 3.42
N LYS A 300 -2.26 -30.37 3.27
CA LYS A 300 -3.34 -30.75 2.34
C LYS A 300 -4.71 -30.45 2.93
N TYR A 301 -5.66 -30.03 2.09
CA TYR A 301 -7.02 -29.69 2.50
C TYR A 301 -7.74 -30.83 3.24
N SER A 302 -7.40 -32.09 2.96
CA SER A 302 -7.87 -33.27 3.71
C SER A 302 -7.71 -33.12 5.24
N HIS A 303 -6.66 -32.43 5.70
CA HIS A 303 -6.34 -32.24 7.12
C HIS A 303 -6.87 -30.94 7.73
N GLN A 304 -7.66 -30.15 6.99
CA GLN A 304 -8.11 -28.83 7.46
C GLN A 304 -8.96 -28.89 8.74
N LYS A 305 -9.73 -29.97 8.92
CA LYS A 305 -10.54 -30.16 10.14
C LYS A 305 -9.66 -30.40 11.36
N ASP A 306 -8.60 -31.20 11.21
CA ASP A 306 -7.70 -31.54 12.30
C ASP A 306 -6.96 -30.27 12.77
N VAL A 307 -6.43 -29.49 11.83
CA VAL A 307 -5.79 -28.18 12.12
C VAL A 307 -6.76 -27.22 12.80
N TRP A 308 -7.98 -27.08 12.28
CA TRP A 308 -8.99 -26.21 12.88
C TRP A 308 -9.34 -26.63 14.31
N VAL A 309 -9.63 -27.91 14.54
CA VAL A 309 -10.04 -28.43 15.85
C VAL A 309 -8.93 -28.27 16.88
N GLU A 310 -7.68 -28.54 16.50
CA GLU A 310 -6.53 -28.40 17.39
C GLU A 310 -6.39 -26.95 17.89
N ILE A 311 -6.43 -25.97 16.98
CA ILE A 311 -6.33 -24.56 17.35
C ILE A 311 -7.56 -24.11 18.16
N ALA A 312 -8.77 -24.52 17.75
CA ALA A 312 -10.02 -24.11 18.39
C ALA A 312 -10.17 -24.68 19.81
N THR A 313 -9.56 -25.85 20.09
CA THR A 313 -9.58 -26.46 21.43
C THR A 313 -8.81 -25.62 22.44
N GLU A 314 -7.62 -25.13 22.07
CA GLU A 314 -6.82 -24.25 22.93
C GLU A 314 -7.35 -22.80 22.90
N PHE A 315 -7.88 -22.35 21.76
CA PHE A 315 -8.38 -20.99 21.56
C PHE A 315 -9.85 -20.98 21.08
N PRO A 316 -10.82 -21.14 21.99
CA PRO A 316 -12.24 -21.20 21.62
C PRO A 316 -12.76 -19.97 20.85
N SER A 317 -12.14 -18.80 21.06
CA SER A 317 -12.48 -17.56 20.34
C SER A 317 -12.16 -17.63 18.83
N LEU A 318 -11.26 -18.54 18.43
CA LEU A 318 -10.85 -18.75 17.04
C LEU A 318 -11.68 -19.79 16.29
N ASP A 319 -12.55 -20.54 16.98
CA ASP A 319 -13.33 -21.64 16.40
C ASP A 319 -14.08 -21.24 15.13
N ARG A 320 -15.09 -20.36 15.28
CA ARG A 320 -15.90 -19.91 14.15
C ARG A 320 -15.08 -19.21 13.06
N PRO A 321 -14.18 -18.24 13.37
CA PRO A 321 -13.36 -17.59 12.36
C PRO A 321 -12.52 -18.56 11.52
N LEU A 322 -11.87 -19.56 12.14
CA LEU A 322 -11.04 -20.55 11.46
C LEU A 322 -11.88 -21.49 10.61
N LYS A 323 -12.98 -22.00 11.15
CA LYS A 323 -13.91 -22.84 10.39
C LYS A 323 -14.38 -22.16 9.11
N GLU A 324 -14.79 -20.91 9.21
CA GLU A 324 -15.20 -20.12 8.06
C GLU A 324 -14.06 -19.88 7.07
N ALA A 325 -12.84 -19.67 7.55
CA ALA A 325 -11.66 -19.41 6.73
C ALA A 325 -11.23 -20.65 5.93
N LEU A 326 -11.24 -21.82 6.57
CA LEU A 326 -10.77 -23.08 6.00
C LEU A 326 -11.82 -23.82 5.17
N SER A 327 -13.11 -23.44 5.27
CA SER A 327 -14.22 -24.16 4.61
C SER A 327 -14.35 -24.00 3.10
N LYS A 328 -13.69 -23.00 2.49
CA LYS A 328 -13.84 -22.68 1.07
C LYS A 328 -12.60 -22.02 0.51
N ARG A 329 -12.46 -22.07 -0.81
CA ARG A 329 -11.41 -21.38 -1.57
C ARG A 329 -11.44 -19.87 -1.30
N GLN A 330 -10.48 -19.39 -0.52
CA GLN A 330 -10.31 -17.98 -0.18
C GLN A 330 -8.97 -17.74 0.52
N THR A 331 -8.56 -16.47 0.56
CA THR A 331 -7.55 -15.98 1.50
C THR A 331 -8.27 -15.20 2.60
N LYS A 332 -8.05 -15.53 3.87
CA LYS A 332 -8.70 -14.84 5.01
C LYS A 332 -7.70 -14.58 6.13
N GLN A 333 -7.72 -13.35 6.63
CA GLN A 333 -6.99 -12.92 7.81
C GLN A 333 -7.90 -12.98 9.04
N ILE A 334 -7.43 -13.59 10.10
CA ILE A 334 -8.11 -13.76 11.39
C ILE A 334 -7.24 -13.07 12.45
N ARG A 335 -7.88 -12.28 13.30
CA ARG A 335 -7.22 -11.58 14.42
C ARG A 335 -7.96 -11.89 15.71
N ALA A 336 -7.22 -12.31 16.74
CA ALA A 336 -7.74 -12.48 18.09
C ALA A 336 -6.64 -12.14 19.10
N GLU A 337 -6.91 -11.24 20.05
CA GLU A 337 -5.93 -10.78 21.06
C GLU A 337 -4.55 -10.38 20.47
N ASP A 338 -3.53 -11.19 20.71
CA ASP A 338 -2.15 -11.07 20.20
C ASP A 338 -1.84 -12.15 19.14
N ILE A 339 -2.85 -12.72 18.48
CA ILE A 339 -2.72 -13.71 17.40
C ILE A 339 -3.19 -13.10 16.08
N LEU A 340 -2.35 -13.26 15.06
CA LEU A 340 -2.67 -13.01 13.66
C LEU A 340 -2.47 -14.31 12.87
N ILE A 341 -3.56 -14.81 12.30
CA ILE A 341 -3.55 -15.99 11.42
C ILE A 341 -3.95 -15.53 10.01
N GLU A 342 -3.15 -15.85 9.00
CA GLU A 342 -3.51 -15.69 7.59
C GLU A 342 -3.63 -17.08 6.97
N THR A 343 -4.79 -17.36 6.37
CA THR A 343 -5.07 -18.63 5.70
C THR A 343 -5.20 -18.38 4.21
N ASN A 344 -4.66 -19.27 3.39
CA ASN A 344 -4.87 -19.32 1.96
C ASN A 344 -5.26 -20.74 1.54
N VAL A 345 -6.56 -20.94 1.30
CA VAL A 345 -7.11 -22.20 0.79
C VAL A 345 -7.17 -22.11 -0.73
N THR A 346 -6.29 -22.83 -1.42
CA THR A 346 -6.20 -22.75 -2.90
C THR A 346 -7.32 -23.55 -3.58
N GLY A 347 -7.81 -24.60 -2.93
CA GLY A 347 -8.90 -25.45 -3.41
C GLY A 347 -9.56 -26.24 -2.29
N THR A 348 -10.65 -26.92 -2.61
CA THR A 348 -11.43 -27.74 -1.67
C THR A 348 -11.39 -29.24 -1.98
N GLU A 349 -10.55 -29.64 -2.93
CA GLU A 349 -10.24 -31.05 -3.20
C GLU A 349 -9.21 -31.55 -2.18
N GLU A 350 -9.19 -32.85 -1.88
CA GLU A 350 -8.36 -33.42 -0.80
C GLU A 350 -6.87 -33.05 -0.91
N ASP A 351 -6.32 -33.07 -2.11
CA ASP A 351 -4.91 -32.74 -2.38
C ASP A 351 -4.64 -31.23 -2.56
N SER A 352 -5.66 -30.38 -2.45
CA SER A 352 -5.47 -28.93 -2.54
C SER A 352 -4.58 -28.42 -1.41
N ILE A 353 -3.76 -27.42 -1.70
CA ILE A 353 -2.84 -26.84 -0.74
C ILE A 353 -3.56 -25.83 0.14
N VAL A 354 -3.33 -25.91 1.45
CA VAL A 354 -3.71 -24.90 2.42
C VAL A 354 -2.45 -24.34 3.06
N ASN A 355 -2.31 -23.02 2.96
CA ASN A 355 -1.25 -22.31 3.65
C ASN A 355 -1.85 -21.65 4.90
N ILE A 356 -1.19 -21.80 6.05
CA ILE A 356 -1.52 -21.10 7.27
C ILE A 356 -0.26 -20.40 7.79
N GLN A 357 -0.34 -19.09 7.94
CA GLN A 357 0.68 -18.29 8.58
C GLN A 357 0.19 -17.88 9.96
N VAL A 358 1.05 -18.03 10.96
CA VAL A 358 0.77 -17.62 12.33
C VAL A 358 1.83 -16.65 12.79
N SER A 359 1.41 -15.58 13.47
CA SER A 359 2.30 -14.52 13.96
C SER A 359 1.63 -13.74 15.10
N GLY A 360 2.43 -13.08 15.93
CA GLY A 360 1.95 -12.22 17.02
C GLY A 360 2.73 -12.36 18.32
N GLY A 361 2.03 -12.32 19.45
CA GLY A 361 2.59 -12.37 20.80
C GLY A 361 2.69 -13.80 21.37
N ALA A 362 2.47 -13.92 22.68
CA ALA A 362 2.64 -15.18 23.40
C ALA A 362 1.64 -16.25 22.96
N ASN A 363 0.38 -15.88 22.66
CA ASN A 363 -0.58 -16.87 22.20
C ASN A 363 -0.30 -17.36 20.78
N ALA A 364 0.27 -16.51 19.92
CA ALA A 364 0.69 -16.92 18.58
C ALA A 364 1.80 -17.98 18.63
N LEU A 365 2.74 -17.86 19.57
CA LEU A 365 3.77 -18.88 19.79
C LEU A 365 3.18 -20.22 20.25
N LYS A 366 2.12 -20.21 21.05
CA LYS A 366 1.40 -21.44 21.42
C LYS A 366 0.73 -22.09 20.21
N VAL A 367 0.02 -21.31 19.38
CA VAL A 367 -0.57 -21.82 18.13
C VAL A 367 0.52 -22.43 17.24
N ARG A 368 1.66 -21.76 17.11
CA ARG A 368 2.81 -22.29 16.38
C ARG A 368 3.28 -23.63 16.94
N SER A 369 3.43 -23.77 18.26
CA SER A 369 3.80 -25.04 18.90
C SER A 369 2.77 -26.15 18.67
N LEU A 370 1.46 -25.83 18.69
CA LEU A 370 0.42 -26.79 18.34
C LEU A 370 0.59 -27.29 16.91
N LEU A 371 0.80 -26.38 15.96
CA LEU A 371 1.00 -26.73 14.56
C LEU A 371 2.28 -27.55 14.36
N GLU A 372 3.40 -27.17 14.96
CA GLU A 372 4.67 -27.90 14.85
C GLU A 372 4.59 -29.36 15.37
N ASN A 373 3.59 -29.68 16.21
CA ASN A 373 3.37 -31.04 16.70
C ASN A 373 2.51 -31.91 15.76
N LEU A 374 1.93 -31.34 14.70
CA LEU A 374 1.10 -32.09 13.74
C LEU A 374 1.99 -32.72 12.65
N GLU A 375 1.99 -34.05 12.55
CA GLU A 375 2.91 -34.79 11.65
C GLU A 375 2.70 -34.50 10.14
N PHE A 376 1.50 -34.08 9.74
CA PHE A 376 1.15 -33.83 8.34
C PHE A 376 1.38 -32.39 7.89
N ILE A 377 1.80 -31.49 8.78
CA ILE A 377 2.09 -30.10 8.45
C ILE A 377 3.56 -29.94 8.07
N GLN A 378 3.83 -29.16 7.04
CA GLN A 378 5.18 -28.79 6.66
C GLN A 378 5.41 -27.33 7.02
N LYS A 379 6.51 -27.05 7.71
CA LYS A 379 6.94 -25.67 7.98
C LYS A 379 7.84 -25.20 6.85
N GLU A 380 7.54 -24.03 6.31
CA GLU A 380 8.33 -23.38 5.25
C GLU A 380 9.38 -22.41 5.78
#